data_AF-A0A5C6MAW5-F1
#
_entry.id   AF-A0A5C6MAW5-F1
#
_cell.length_a   1.000
_cell.length_b   1.000
_cell.length_c   1.000
_cell.angle_alpha   90.00
_cell.angle_beta   90.00
_cell.angle_gamma   90.00
#
_symmetry.space_group_name_H-M   'P 1'
#
loop_
_entity.id
_entity.type
_entity.pdbx_description
1 polymer ?
#
loop_
_entity_poly.entity_id
_entity_poly.type
_entity_poly.pdbx_seq_one_letter_code
_entity_poly.pdbx_strand_id
1 'polypeptide(L)' 'MKAEAFYQKETDTYETLVSQISVWIDDYNFSRIKTKLGCKSPVEYRIFTTQKAA' A
#
# COMPACT_ATOMS: atom_id res chain seq x y z
N MET A 1 -0.70 5.95 2.19
CA MET A 1 -0.65 7.39 1.95
C MET A 1 -1.15 8.06 3.19
N LYS A 2 -0.52 9.16 3.61
CA LYS A 2 -1.16 10.06 4.57
C LYS A 2 -2.37 10.69 3.87
N ALA A 3 -3.41 11.00 4.63
CA ALA A 3 -4.63 11.66 4.13
C ALA A 3 -4.31 12.86 3.20
N GLU A 4 -3.22 13.56 3.49
CA GLU A 4 -2.64 14.67 2.73
C GLU A 4 -2.50 14.41 1.21
N ALA A 5 -2.23 13.17 0.75
CA ALA A 5 -2.08 12.88 -0.68
C ALA A 5 -3.42 12.75 -1.44
N PHE A 6 -4.51 12.50 -0.73
CA PHE A 6 -5.84 12.30 -1.31
C PHE A 6 -6.70 13.57 -1.26
N TYR A 7 -6.50 14.40 -0.23
CA TYR A 7 -7.27 15.63 -0.02
C TYR A 7 -6.97 16.78 -1.00
N GLN A 8 -6.02 16.61 -1.93
CA GLN A 8 -5.65 17.65 -2.91
C GLN A 8 -5.83 17.23 -4.38
N LYS A 9 -6.41 16.06 -4.65
CA LYS A 9 -6.76 15.64 -6.01
C LYS A 9 -8.28 15.66 -6.15
N GLU A 10 -8.78 16.63 -6.90
CA GLU A 10 -10.13 16.52 -7.44
C GLU A 10 -10.16 15.29 -8.36
N THR A 11 -11.06 14.36 -8.07
CA THR A 11 -11.31 13.20 -8.92
C THR A 11 -12.59 13.47 -9.67
N ASP A 12 -12.47 13.80 -10.95
CA ASP A 12 -13.60 14.22 -11.78
C ASP A 12 -14.62 13.09 -12.03
N THR A 13 -14.21 11.82 -11.86
CA THR A 13 -15.08 10.66 -12.06
C THR A 13 -14.85 9.53 -11.05
N TYR A 14 -15.89 8.71 -10.86
CA TYR A 14 -15.86 7.51 -10.03
C TYR A 14 -14.77 6.51 -10.49
N GLU A 15 -14.62 6.32 -11.80
CA GLU A 15 -13.63 5.40 -12.38
C GLU A 15 -12.21 5.86 -12.03
N THR A 16 -11.96 7.17 -12.09
CA THR A 16 -10.67 7.75 -11.72
C THR A 16 -10.36 7.52 -10.25
N LEU A 17 -11.37 7.69 -9.37
CA LEU A 17 -11.23 7.42 -7.94
C LEU A 17 -10.88 5.95 -7.66
N VAL A 18 -11.61 5.01 -8.26
CA VAL A 18 -11.36 3.56 -8.11
C VAL A 18 -9.96 3.19 -8.58
N SER A 19 -9.53 3.75 -9.71
CA SER A 19 -8.18 3.52 -10.24
C SER A 19 -7.10 4.04 -9.28
N GLN A 20 -7.25 5.25 -8.76
CA GLN A 20 -6.28 5.84 -7.82
C GLN A 20 -6.20 5.04 -6.50
N ILE A 21 -7.34 4.56 -5.99
CA ILE A 21 -7.37 3.70 -4.80
C ILE A 21 -6.65 2.38 -5.07
N SER A 22 -6.91 1.75 -6.22
CA SER A 22 -6.28 0.48 -6.60
C SER A 22 -4.77 0.62 -6.71
N VAL A 23 -4.29 1.65 -7.42
CA VAL A 23 -2.85 1.96 -7.52
C VAL A 23 -2.24 2.19 -6.15
N TRP A 24 -2.95 2.90 -5.27
CA TRP A 24 -2.45 3.13 -3.92
C TRP A 24 -2.35 1.85 -3.09
N ILE A 25 -3.36 0.97 -3.17
CA ILE A 25 -3.37 -0.30 -2.44
C ILE A 25 -2.19 -1.16 -2.88
N ASP A 26 -1.93 -1.23 -4.18
CA ASP A 26 -0.80 -1.98 -4.74
C ASP A 26 0.55 -1.41 -4.27
N ASP A 27 0.75 -0.10 -4.41
CA ASP A 27 1.95 0.57 -3.91
C ASP A 27 2.17 0.30 -2.42
N TYR A 28 1.11 0.41 -1.62
CA TYR A 28 1.19 0.17 -0.18
C TYR A 28 1.59 -1.27 0.15
N ASN A 29 1.02 -2.25 -0.55
CA ASN A 29 1.20 -3.66 -0.22
C ASN A 29 2.49 -4.26 -0.75
N PHE A 30 2.96 -3.83 -1.92
CA PHE A 30 4.05 -4.47 -2.64
C PHE A 30 5.28 -3.58 -2.82
N SER A 31 5.09 -2.28 -3.06
CA SER A 31 6.22 -1.37 -3.33
C SER A 31 6.78 -0.70 -2.07
N ARG A 32 5.93 -0.46 -1.07
CA ARG A 32 6.31 0.30 0.12
C ARG A 32 7.17 -0.50 1.09
N ILE A 33 8.46 -0.23 1.08
CA ILE A 33 9.42 -0.83 2.01
C ILE A 33 9.42 -0.09 3.36
N LYS A 34 9.47 -0.84 4.47
CA LYS A 34 9.58 -0.28 5.82
C LYS A 34 10.70 -0.93 6.62
N THR A 35 11.57 -0.09 7.21
CA THR A 35 12.67 -0.55 8.09
C THR A 35 12.16 -1.39 9.27
N LYS A 36 11.06 -0.97 9.90
CA LYS A 36 10.44 -1.73 11.01
C LYS A 36 9.91 -3.11 10.63
N LEU A 37 9.74 -3.38 9.33
CA LEU A 37 9.34 -4.69 8.80
C LEU A 37 10.57 -5.49 8.33
N GLY A 38 11.77 -5.13 8.77
CA GLY A 38 13.01 -5.76 8.31
C GLY A 38 13.27 -5.49 6.83
N CYS A 39 13.03 -4.24 6.40
CA CYS A 39 13.18 -3.77 5.02
C CYS A 39 12.38 -4.59 4.00
N LYS A 40 11.14 -4.95 4.36
CA LYS A 40 10.19 -5.67 3.50
C LYS A 40 8.94 -4.83 3.22
N SER A 41 8.26 -5.15 2.13
CA SER A 41 6.88 -4.73 1.91
C SER A 41 5.94 -5.41 2.91
N PRO A 42 4.71 -4.88 3.12
CA PRO A 42 3.73 -5.52 3.98
C PRO A 42 3.38 -6.96 3.59
N VAL A 43 3.34 -7.30 2.30
CA VAL A 43 3.07 -8.67 1.86
C VAL A 43 4.24 -9.59 2.15
N GLU A 44 5.46 -9.21 1.76
CA GLU A 44 6.66 -10.02 2.03
C GLU A 44 6.87 -10.25 3.53
N TYR A 45 6.60 -9.23 4.35
CA TYR A 45 6.67 -9.36 5.80
C TYR A 45 5.67 -10.40 6.33
N ARG A 46 4.41 -10.36 5.89
CA ARG A 46 3.39 -11.35 6.29
C ARG A 46 3.80 -12.77 5.93
N ILE A 47 4.27 -13.00 4.70
CA ILE A 47 4.74 -14.31 4.25
C ILE A 47 5.89 -14.78 5.16
N PHE A 48 6.89 -13.93 5.39
CA PHE A 48 8.03 -14.23 6.24
C PHE A 48 7.64 -14.59 7.68
N THR A 49 6.72 -13.83 8.28
CA THR A 49 6.29 -14.09 9.66
C THR A 49 5.41 -15.33 9.79
N THR A 50 4.54 -15.59 8.81
CA THR A 50 3.69 -16.79 8.80
C THR A 50 4.55 -18.05 8.62
N GLN A 51 5.57 -18.01 7.76
CA GLN A 51 6.50 -19.11 7.59
C GLN A 51 7.35 -19.37 8.83
N LYS A 52 7.70 -18.34 9.60
CA LYS A 52 8.45 -18.49 10.86
C LYS A 52 7.62 -19.02 12.03
N ALA A 53 6.30 -18.88 11.96
CA ALA A 53 5.39 -19.32 13.02
C ALA A 53 4.89 -20.77 12.81
N ALA A 54 5.17 -21.36 11.65
CA ALA A 54 4.91 -22.76 11.33
C ALA A 54 6.12 -23.64 11.68
#